data_AF-A0A8B7ILW8-F1
#
_entry.id   AF-A0A8B7ILW8-F1
#
_cell.length_a   1.000
_cell.length_b   1.000
_cell.length_c   1.000
_cell.angle_alpha   90.00
_cell.angle_beta   90.00
_cell.angle_gamma   90.00
#
_symmetry.space_group_name_H-M   'P 1'
#
loop_
_entity.id
_entity.type
_entity.pdbx_description
1 polymer ?
#
loop_
_entity_poly.entity_id
_entity_poly.type
_entity_poly.pdbx_seq_one_letter_code
_entity_poly.pdbx_strand_id
1 'polypeptide(L)'
;MTFLNVLNFGDQGVYDIINNLGSLVARFIFLPIEESFYVFFAKVLERGKNVKHQKQDDVATAASVLELLLKLVLLIGLTITVFGYAYSQLALDVYGGSMLSSGTGPSLLRCYSLYVLFLAVNGVTECFTFALMCKEEVDKYNFVMLALSFTFLCISYFLTHWHGSVGFILANCFNMGIRIAHSIHFIYDFFKESTCRPLSGLLPSPLLLLVYIISGAITVFSEVFFCCDKGWMARLIHISVGALCLAATIVTMFCTETKLIGFVRSQFLSQYMKKGT
;
A
#
# COMPACT_ATOMS: atom_id res chain seq x y z
N MET A 1 -22.79 3.59 -8.65
CA MET A 1 -22.44 2.82 -9.86
C MET A 1 -23.69 2.41 -10.64
N THR A 2 -24.64 1.69 -10.04
CA THR A 2 -25.89 1.26 -10.69
C THR A 2 -26.89 2.37 -11.03
N PHE A 3 -27.07 3.37 -10.16
CA PHE A 3 -28.05 4.44 -10.39
C PHE A 3 -27.73 5.41 -11.55
N LEU A 4 -26.46 5.49 -11.95
CA LEU A 4 -26.00 6.44 -12.97
C LEU A 4 -25.67 5.78 -14.32
N ASN A 5 -25.86 4.45 -14.45
CA ASN A 5 -25.56 3.66 -15.66
C ASN A 5 -24.19 3.96 -16.31
N VAL A 6 -23.18 4.32 -15.50
CA VAL A 6 -21.85 4.72 -16.03
C VAL A 6 -21.02 3.50 -16.46
N LEU A 7 -21.36 2.29 -15.97
CA LEU A 7 -20.70 1.03 -16.30
C LEU A 7 -21.74 -0.03 -16.66
N ASN A 8 -21.41 -0.88 -17.63
CA ASN A 8 -22.21 -2.06 -17.95
C ASN A 8 -22.15 -3.07 -16.77
N PHE A 9 -23.21 -3.86 -16.57
CA PHE A 9 -23.30 -4.87 -15.51
C PHE A 9 -22.14 -5.89 -15.54
N GLY A 10 -21.68 -6.27 -16.73
CA GLY A 10 -20.51 -7.14 -16.87
C GLY A 10 -19.24 -6.54 -16.26
N ASP A 11 -18.95 -5.28 -16.57
CA ASP A 11 -17.78 -4.57 -16.02
C ASP A 11 -17.91 -4.31 -14.52
N GLN A 12 -19.13 -4.10 -14.01
CA GLN A 12 -19.38 -3.99 -12.57
C GLN A 12 -19.06 -5.30 -11.85
N GLY A 13 -19.48 -6.45 -12.41
CA GLY A 13 -19.16 -7.76 -11.84
C GLY A 13 -17.66 -8.06 -11.82
N VAL A 14 -16.95 -7.77 -12.92
CA VAL A 14 -15.49 -7.93 -12.98
C VAL A 14 -14.79 -6.99 -12.00
N TYR A 15 -15.24 -5.73 -11.92
CA TYR A 15 -14.73 -4.76 -10.96
C TYR A 15 -14.91 -5.24 -9.51
N ASP A 16 -16.09 -5.74 -9.14
CA ASP A 16 -16.38 -6.19 -7.77
C ASP A 16 -15.52 -7.39 -7.38
N ILE A 17 -15.29 -8.34 -8.30
CA ILE A 17 -14.39 -9.48 -8.07
C ILE A 17 -12.97 -8.99 -7.81
N ILE A 18 -12.46 -8.09 -8.66
CA ILE A 18 -11.09 -7.59 -8.54
C ILE A 18 -10.91 -6.73 -7.28
N ASN A 19 -11.89 -5.90 -6.96
CA ASN A 19 -11.86 -5.09 -5.75
C ASN A 19 -11.86 -5.98 -4.49
N ASN A 20 -12.63 -7.06 -4.48
CA ASN A 20 -12.61 -8.01 -3.38
C ASN A 20 -11.28 -8.80 -3.30
N LEU A 21 -10.72 -9.22 -4.44
CA LEU A 21 -9.43 -9.93 -4.49
C LEU A 21 -8.28 -9.02 -4.05
N GLY A 22 -8.20 -7.82 -4.60
CA GLY A 22 -7.13 -6.88 -4.30
C GLY A 22 -7.20 -6.34 -2.87
N SER A 23 -8.39 -6.16 -2.30
CA SER A 23 -8.55 -5.70 -0.91
C SER A 23 -8.15 -6.76 0.13
N LEU A 24 -7.89 -8.02 -0.24
CA LEU A 24 -7.44 -9.04 0.71
C LEU A 24 -6.13 -8.66 1.39
N VAL A 25 -5.18 -8.10 0.65
CA VAL A 25 -3.90 -7.63 1.22
C VAL A 25 -4.16 -6.54 2.26
N ALA A 26 -5.01 -5.57 1.92
CA ALA A 26 -5.37 -4.50 2.85
C ALA A 26 -6.05 -5.05 4.11
N ARG A 27 -6.99 -6.00 3.96
CA ARG A 27 -7.76 -6.58 5.07
C ARG A 27 -6.91 -7.50 5.97
N PHE A 28 -6.01 -8.28 5.41
CA PHE A 28 -5.27 -9.30 6.17
C PHE A 28 -3.87 -8.87 6.60
N ILE A 29 -3.28 -7.88 5.94
CA ILE A 29 -1.93 -7.40 6.25
C ILE A 29 -1.97 -5.99 6.83
N PHE A 30 -2.52 -5.03 6.09
CA PHE A 30 -2.44 -3.62 6.50
C PHE A 30 -3.37 -3.26 7.66
N LEU A 31 -4.60 -3.74 7.65
CA LEU A 31 -5.59 -3.44 8.70
C LEU A 31 -5.12 -3.92 10.10
N PRO A 32 -4.62 -5.15 10.29
CA PRO A 32 -4.10 -5.56 11.60
C PRO A 32 -2.88 -4.75 12.05
N ILE A 33 -2.02 -4.34 11.11
CA ILE A 33 -0.88 -3.46 11.39
C ILE A 33 -1.41 -2.10 11.86
N GLU A 34 -2.35 -1.51 11.13
CA GLU A 34 -2.97 -0.23 11.44
C GLU A 34 -3.57 -0.21 12.85
N GLU A 35 -4.43 -1.18 13.18
CA GLU A 35 -5.09 -1.26 14.49
C GLU A 35 -4.07 -1.47 15.63
N SER A 36 -3.07 -2.33 15.42
CA SER A 36 -2.05 -2.62 16.44
C SER A 36 -1.20 -1.40 16.74
N PHE A 37 -0.76 -0.68 15.70
CA PHE A 37 0.12 0.47 15.87
C PHE A 37 -0.64 1.74 16.26
N TYR A 38 -1.94 1.84 15.96
CA TYR A 38 -2.81 2.88 16.50
C TYR A 38 -2.78 2.83 18.03
N VAL A 39 -3.02 1.64 18.60
CA VAL A 39 -3.00 1.41 20.04
C VAL A 39 -1.61 1.67 20.63
N PHE A 40 -0.53 1.32 19.91
CA PHE A 40 0.83 1.62 20.34
C PHE A 40 1.07 3.14 20.43
N PHE A 41 0.81 3.90 19.37
CA PHE A 41 1.05 5.33 19.34
C PHE A 41 0.18 6.08 20.36
N ALA A 42 -1.08 5.69 20.51
CA ALA A 42 -1.99 6.28 21.50
C ALA A 42 -1.59 6.00 22.96
N LYS A 43 -0.76 4.98 23.21
CA LYS A 43 -0.22 4.68 24.55
C LYS A 43 1.12 5.36 24.81
N VAL A 44 1.97 5.45 23.80
CA VAL A 44 3.33 6.00 23.92
C VAL A 44 3.30 7.53 23.91
N LEU A 45 2.43 8.12 23.10
CA LEU A 45 2.33 9.55 22.93
C LEU A 45 1.02 10.09 23.49
N GLU A 46 1.07 11.30 24.01
CA GLU A 46 -0.11 11.95 24.58
C GLU A 46 -0.89 12.71 23.50
N ARG A 47 -2.18 12.39 23.40
CA ARG A 47 -3.11 13.00 22.45
C ARG A 47 -3.22 14.50 22.67
N GLY A 48 -3.14 15.28 21.59
CA GLY A 48 -3.31 16.74 21.63
C GLY A 48 -2.12 17.53 22.17
N LYS A 49 -1.01 16.87 22.54
CA LYS A 49 0.17 17.56 23.04
C LYS A 49 1.22 17.72 21.95
N ASN A 50 1.78 18.93 21.87
CA ASN A 50 2.93 19.22 21.01
C ASN A 50 4.15 18.40 21.43
N VAL A 51 5.02 18.08 20.46
CA VAL A 51 6.26 17.30 20.64
C VAL A 51 7.14 17.78 21.80
N LYS A 52 7.21 19.09 22.04
CA LYS A 52 8.02 19.69 23.14
C LYS A 52 7.53 19.34 24.54
N HIS A 53 6.24 19.06 24.69
CA HIS A 53 5.61 18.77 25.97
C HIS A 53 5.48 17.26 26.24
N GLN A 54 6.08 16.45 25.37
CA GLN A 54 6.14 15.00 25.50
C GLN A 54 7.54 14.56 25.95
N LYS A 55 7.63 13.37 26.54
CA LYS A 55 8.91 12.77 26.90
C LYS A 55 9.70 12.48 25.64
N GLN A 56 10.92 13.01 25.56
CA GLN A 56 11.74 12.93 24.35
C GLN A 56 12.07 11.48 23.96
N ASP A 57 12.23 10.60 24.95
CA ASP A 57 12.48 9.17 24.70
C ASP A 57 11.26 8.47 24.05
N ASP A 58 10.04 8.82 24.46
CA ASP A 58 8.80 8.29 23.89
C ASP A 58 8.60 8.81 22.46
N VAL A 59 8.89 10.10 22.23
CA VAL A 59 8.87 10.71 20.88
C VAL A 59 9.88 10.03 19.95
N ALA A 60 11.11 9.79 20.41
CA ALA A 60 12.14 9.13 19.62
C ALA A 60 11.76 7.66 19.29
N THR A 61 11.17 6.96 20.26
CA THR A 61 10.66 5.60 20.08
C THR A 61 9.54 5.57 19.04
N ALA A 62 8.54 6.45 19.19
CA ALA A 62 7.42 6.53 18.25
C ALA A 62 7.88 6.93 16.85
N ALA A 63 8.81 7.87 16.71
CA ALA A 63 9.38 8.24 15.42
C ALA A 63 10.11 7.07 14.76
N SER A 64 10.94 6.34 15.53
CA SER A 64 11.67 5.17 15.01
C SER A 64 10.72 4.07 14.54
N VAL A 65 9.68 3.78 15.32
CA VAL A 65 8.65 2.80 14.94
C VAL A 65 7.89 3.26 13.71
N LEU A 66 7.47 4.53 13.63
CA LEU A 66 6.78 5.07 12.46
C LEU A 66 7.65 5.01 11.20
N GLU A 67 8.93 5.35 11.28
CA GLU A 67 9.88 5.24 10.17
C GLU A 67 9.94 3.81 9.62
N LEU A 68 10.08 2.84 10.53
CA LEU A 68 10.18 1.42 10.19
C LEU A 68 8.89 0.86 9.60
N LEU A 69 7.74 1.29 10.11
CA LEU A 69 6.44 0.88 9.59
C LEU A 69 6.17 1.44 8.20
N LEU A 70 6.40 2.75 8.01
CA LEU A 70 6.24 3.39 6.71
C LEU A 70 7.10 2.69 5.66
N LYS A 71 8.34 2.35 6.04
CA LYS A 71 9.25 1.60 5.19
C LYS A 71 8.75 0.19 4.88
N LEU A 72 8.31 -0.54 5.90
CA LEU A 72 7.78 -1.90 5.74
C LEU A 72 6.59 -1.91 4.76
N VAL A 73 5.58 -1.09 5.01
CA VAL A 73 4.36 -1.07 4.18
C VAL A 73 4.62 -0.54 2.78
N LEU A 74 5.55 0.42 2.63
CA LEU A 74 5.99 0.90 1.31
C LEU A 74 6.63 -0.24 0.51
N LEU A 75 7.54 -1.01 1.11
CA LEU A 75 8.23 -2.10 0.44
C LEU A 75 7.27 -3.24 0.05
N ILE A 76 6.32 -3.57 0.91
CA ILE A 76 5.25 -4.53 0.60
C ILE A 76 4.40 -3.99 -0.58
N GLY A 77 3.97 -2.73 -0.51
CA GLY A 77 3.17 -2.10 -1.56
C GLY A 77 3.89 -2.01 -2.90
N LEU A 78 5.19 -1.68 -2.90
CA LEU A 78 6.03 -1.65 -4.10
C LEU A 78 6.21 -3.03 -4.71
N THR A 79 6.44 -4.05 -3.88
CA THR A 79 6.50 -5.45 -4.33
C THR A 79 5.21 -5.84 -5.03
N ILE A 80 4.05 -5.57 -4.40
CA ILE A 80 2.74 -5.87 -5.00
C ILE A 80 2.51 -5.06 -6.27
N THR A 81 2.96 -3.80 -6.33
CA THR A 81 2.79 -2.97 -7.52
C THR A 81 3.58 -3.52 -8.70
N VAL A 82 4.87 -3.83 -8.49
CA VAL A 82 5.79 -4.29 -9.55
C VAL A 82 5.41 -5.68 -10.05
N PHE A 83 5.26 -6.64 -9.15
CA PHE A 83 4.95 -8.02 -9.54
C PHE A 83 3.46 -8.20 -9.82
N GLY A 84 2.57 -7.58 -9.05
CA GLY A 84 1.13 -7.64 -9.32
C GLY A 84 0.79 -7.11 -10.71
N TYR A 85 1.49 -6.09 -11.21
CA TYR A 85 1.28 -5.60 -12.58
C TYR A 85 1.56 -6.69 -13.65
N ALA A 86 2.76 -7.27 -13.64
CA ALA A 86 3.18 -8.23 -14.66
C ALA A 86 2.48 -9.60 -14.55
N TYR A 87 2.02 -9.97 -13.35
CA TYR A 87 1.36 -11.26 -13.10
C TYR A 87 -0.16 -11.18 -13.03
N SER A 88 -0.77 -10.00 -13.25
CA SER A 88 -2.22 -9.81 -13.17
C SER A 88 -3.01 -10.73 -14.09
N GLN A 89 -2.60 -10.86 -15.36
CA GLN A 89 -3.31 -11.71 -16.32
C GLN A 89 -3.23 -13.19 -15.94
N LEU A 90 -2.04 -13.67 -15.54
CA LEU A 90 -1.84 -15.04 -15.07
C LEU A 90 -2.65 -15.33 -13.81
N ALA A 91 -2.64 -14.43 -12.83
CA ALA A 91 -3.36 -14.58 -11.58
C ALA A 91 -4.88 -14.69 -11.81
N LEU A 92 -5.43 -13.85 -12.69
CA LEU A 92 -6.85 -13.91 -13.03
C LEU A 92 -7.21 -15.17 -13.84
N ASP A 93 -6.31 -15.62 -14.73
CA ASP A 93 -6.55 -16.84 -15.50
C ASP A 93 -6.56 -18.08 -14.60
N VAL A 94 -5.70 -18.14 -13.59
CA VAL A 94 -5.69 -19.21 -12.59
C VAL A 94 -6.94 -19.14 -11.70
N TYR A 95 -7.38 -17.94 -11.34
CA TYR A 95 -8.49 -17.76 -10.40
C TYR A 95 -9.87 -17.96 -11.04
N GLY A 96 -10.13 -17.35 -12.19
CA GLY A 96 -11.44 -17.35 -12.85
C GLY A 96 -11.40 -17.66 -14.35
N GLY A 97 -10.27 -18.13 -14.87
CA GLY A 97 -10.11 -18.49 -16.27
C GLY A 97 -10.26 -17.32 -17.23
N SER A 98 -10.54 -17.65 -18.50
CA SER A 98 -10.73 -16.68 -19.57
C SER A 98 -11.81 -15.64 -19.29
N MET A 99 -12.79 -15.92 -18.43
CA MET A 99 -13.84 -14.97 -18.09
C MET A 99 -13.30 -13.72 -17.36
N LEU A 100 -12.24 -13.86 -16.56
CA LEU A 100 -11.58 -12.75 -15.88
C LEU A 100 -10.27 -12.32 -16.55
N SER A 101 -9.57 -13.25 -17.19
CA SER A 101 -8.30 -12.96 -17.86
C SER A 101 -8.48 -12.37 -19.26
N SER A 102 -9.64 -12.57 -19.90
CA SER A 102 -10.03 -11.85 -21.13
C SER A 102 -10.91 -10.64 -20.79
N GLY A 103 -10.64 -9.51 -21.43
CA GLY A 103 -11.38 -8.25 -21.21
C GLY A 103 -10.68 -7.27 -20.26
N THR A 104 -11.45 -6.56 -19.43
CA THR A 104 -10.98 -5.46 -18.58
C THR A 104 -10.26 -5.91 -17.30
N GLY A 105 -10.35 -7.20 -16.96
CA GLY A 105 -9.86 -7.73 -15.70
C GLY A 105 -8.36 -7.53 -15.45
N PRO A 106 -7.44 -7.90 -16.38
CA PRO A 106 -6.01 -7.72 -16.17
C PRO A 106 -5.64 -6.25 -15.96
N SER A 107 -6.23 -5.33 -16.72
CA SER A 107 -6.01 -3.88 -16.56
C SER A 107 -6.50 -3.37 -15.21
N LEU A 108 -7.65 -3.85 -14.75
CA LEU A 108 -8.18 -3.52 -13.42
C LEU A 108 -7.26 -4.00 -12.30
N LEU A 109 -6.80 -5.26 -12.34
CA LEU A 109 -5.92 -5.80 -11.31
C LEU A 109 -4.52 -5.14 -11.33
N ARG A 110 -4.03 -4.75 -12.51
CA ARG A 110 -2.80 -3.93 -12.67
C ARG A 110 -2.94 -2.59 -11.96
N CYS A 111 -4.02 -1.86 -12.23
CA CYS A 111 -4.30 -0.58 -11.56
C CYS A 111 -4.55 -0.78 -10.07
N TYR A 112 -5.22 -1.86 -9.67
CA TYR A 112 -5.44 -2.19 -8.27
C TYR A 112 -4.12 -2.48 -7.54
N SER A 113 -3.16 -3.13 -8.20
CA SER A 113 -1.84 -3.40 -7.62
C SER A 113 -1.13 -2.10 -7.24
N LEU A 114 -1.26 -1.04 -8.04
CA LEU A 114 -0.82 0.31 -7.67
C LEU A 114 -1.65 0.88 -6.52
N TYR A 115 -2.98 0.71 -6.55
CA TYR A 115 -3.85 1.18 -5.48
C TYR A 115 -3.50 0.57 -4.10
N VAL A 116 -3.05 -0.69 -4.06
CA VAL A 116 -2.56 -1.34 -2.82
C VAL A 116 -1.39 -0.58 -2.19
N LEU A 117 -0.49 0.02 -2.98
CA LEU A 117 0.59 0.86 -2.46
C LEU A 117 0.03 2.11 -1.75
N PHE A 118 -0.99 2.75 -2.33
CA PHE A 118 -1.66 3.88 -1.70
C PHE A 118 -2.36 3.47 -0.40
N LEU A 119 -3.06 2.34 -0.38
CA LEU A 119 -3.69 1.80 0.84
C LEU A 119 -2.66 1.54 1.94
N ALA A 120 -1.52 0.96 1.59
CA ALA A 120 -0.44 0.63 2.51
C ALA A 120 0.09 1.88 3.24
N VAL A 121 0.43 2.92 2.47
CA VAL A 121 0.97 4.18 3.01
C VAL A 121 -0.11 4.95 3.76
N ASN A 122 -1.33 5.03 3.21
CA ASN A 122 -2.44 5.74 3.83
C ASN A 122 -2.75 5.19 5.22
N GLY A 123 -2.94 3.86 5.35
CA GLY A 123 -3.29 3.23 6.62
C GLY A 123 -2.32 3.58 7.75
N VAL A 124 -1.01 3.45 7.52
CA VAL A 124 0.00 3.78 8.55
C VAL A 124 0.05 5.27 8.88
N THR A 125 0.02 6.14 7.86
CA THR A 125 0.08 7.61 8.09
C THR A 125 -1.15 8.13 8.83
N GLU A 126 -2.33 7.61 8.52
CA GLU A 126 -3.57 8.01 9.17
C GLU A 126 -3.69 7.43 10.57
N CYS A 127 -3.35 6.16 10.78
CA CYS A 127 -3.33 5.57 12.11
C CYS A 127 -2.51 6.40 13.10
N PHE A 128 -1.30 6.81 12.71
CA PHE A 128 -0.47 7.67 13.54
C PHE A 128 -1.14 9.02 13.80
N THR A 129 -1.68 9.64 12.75
CA THR A 129 -2.35 10.95 12.82
C THR A 129 -3.55 10.90 13.78
N PHE A 130 -4.43 9.90 13.63
CA PHE A 130 -5.59 9.71 14.49
C PHE A 130 -5.26 9.34 15.93
N ALA A 131 -4.13 8.67 16.17
CA ALA A 131 -3.67 8.38 17.53
C ALA A 131 -3.33 9.66 18.31
N LEU A 132 -2.99 10.75 17.62
CA LEU A 132 -2.49 11.99 18.22
C LEU A 132 -3.44 13.18 18.15
N MET A 133 -4.28 13.25 17.11
CA MET A 133 -5.19 14.38 16.91
C MET A 133 -6.15 14.57 18.08
N CYS A 134 -6.26 15.79 18.61
CA CYS A 134 -7.31 16.18 19.57
C CYS A 134 -8.72 16.05 18.98
N LYS A 135 -9.75 16.15 19.82
CA LYS A 135 -11.15 16.06 19.35
C LYS A 135 -11.46 17.13 18.30
N GLU A 136 -11.01 18.37 18.53
CA GLU A 136 -11.21 19.50 17.61
C GLU A 136 -10.49 19.30 16.28
N GLU A 137 -9.32 18.64 16.29
CA GLU A 137 -8.56 18.30 15.08
C GLU A 137 -9.23 17.17 14.31
N VAL A 138 -9.75 16.16 15.00
CA VAL A 138 -10.55 15.09 14.39
C VAL A 138 -11.83 15.65 13.77
N ASP A 139 -12.51 16.58 14.43
CA ASP A 139 -13.73 17.20 13.90
C ASP A 139 -13.43 18.02 12.63
N LYS A 140 -12.33 18.78 12.61
CA LYS A 140 -11.85 19.46 11.39
C LYS A 140 -11.48 18.46 10.30
N TYR A 141 -10.79 17.38 10.65
CA TYR A 141 -10.41 16.32 9.71
C TYR A 141 -11.64 15.66 9.10
N ASN A 142 -12.67 15.36 9.91
CA ASN A 142 -13.95 14.80 9.43
C ASN A 142 -14.65 15.76 8.45
N PHE A 143 -14.59 17.06 8.70
CA PHE A 143 -15.11 18.05 7.75
C PHE A 143 -14.33 18.07 6.43
N VAL A 144 -12.99 17.98 6.51
CA VAL A 144 -12.14 17.84 5.31
C VAL A 144 -12.47 16.55 4.56
N MET A 145 -12.65 15.42 5.26
CA MET A 145 -13.06 14.15 4.65
C MET A 145 -14.42 14.24 3.97
N LEU A 146 -15.37 15.00 4.53
CA LEU A 146 -16.67 15.23 3.91
C LEU A 146 -16.51 15.98 2.58
N ALA A 147 -15.71 17.04 2.56
CA ALA A 147 -15.40 17.77 1.33
C ALA A 147 -14.69 16.86 0.30
N LEU A 148 -13.71 16.06 0.74
CA LEU A 148 -13.04 15.08 -0.11
C LEU A 148 -13.98 14.03 -0.67
N SER A 149 -15.00 13.61 0.08
CA SER A 149 -16.00 12.65 -0.39
C SER A 149 -16.80 13.21 -1.57
N PHE A 150 -17.14 14.51 -1.54
CA PHE A 150 -17.80 15.18 -2.67
C PHE A 150 -16.86 15.28 -3.87
N THR A 151 -15.61 15.72 -3.66
CA THR A 151 -14.60 15.77 -4.73
C THR A 151 -14.35 14.40 -5.35
N PHE A 152 -14.25 13.35 -4.52
CA PHE A 152 -14.12 11.97 -4.96
C PHE A 152 -15.31 11.54 -5.81
N LEU A 153 -16.54 11.88 -5.44
CA LEU A 153 -17.73 11.55 -6.24
C LEU A 153 -17.66 12.20 -7.63
N CYS A 154 -17.30 13.48 -7.71
CA CYS A 154 -17.16 14.20 -8.99
C CYS A 154 -16.04 13.60 -9.86
N ILE A 155 -14.86 13.37 -9.28
CA ILE A 155 -13.72 12.78 -10.00
C ILE A 155 -14.05 11.36 -10.44
N SER A 156 -14.65 10.56 -9.56
CA SER A 156 -15.09 9.19 -9.88
C SER A 156 -16.06 9.19 -11.04
N TYR A 157 -17.04 10.10 -11.06
CA TYR A 157 -17.97 10.22 -12.18
C TYR A 157 -17.23 10.54 -13.49
N PHE A 158 -16.36 11.55 -13.49
CA PHE A 158 -15.63 11.97 -14.68
C PHE A 158 -14.65 10.89 -15.19
N LEU A 159 -13.82 10.32 -14.32
CA LEU A 159 -12.85 9.28 -14.68
C LEU A 159 -13.55 7.99 -15.09
N THR A 160 -14.65 7.61 -14.45
CA THR A 160 -15.40 6.41 -14.83
C THR A 160 -16.07 6.58 -16.19
N HIS A 161 -16.55 7.78 -16.52
CA HIS A 161 -17.07 8.06 -17.85
C HIS A 161 -15.99 7.97 -18.93
N TRP A 162 -14.76 8.39 -18.62
CA TRP A 162 -13.67 8.39 -19.60
C TRP A 162 -12.95 7.04 -19.75
N HIS A 163 -12.67 6.35 -18.64
CA HIS A 163 -11.84 5.13 -18.59
C HIS A 163 -12.55 3.93 -17.96
N GLY A 164 -13.88 3.97 -17.83
CA GLY A 164 -14.66 2.88 -17.26
C GLY A 164 -14.26 2.54 -15.82
N SER A 165 -14.28 1.25 -15.50
CA SER A 165 -14.00 0.73 -14.15
C SER A 165 -12.56 1.01 -13.69
N VAL A 166 -11.60 1.10 -14.63
CA VAL A 166 -10.21 1.51 -14.33
C VAL A 166 -10.18 2.96 -13.84
N GLY A 167 -10.96 3.85 -14.46
CA GLY A 167 -11.11 5.23 -14.03
C GLY A 167 -11.59 5.34 -12.58
N PHE A 168 -12.47 4.44 -12.14
CA PHE A 168 -12.90 4.40 -10.74
C PHE A 168 -11.78 4.01 -9.77
N ILE A 169 -10.90 3.07 -10.12
CA ILE A 169 -9.71 2.75 -9.31
C ILE A 169 -8.77 3.97 -9.24
N LEU A 170 -8.53 4.64 -10.36
CA LEU A 170 -7.68 5.84 -10.41
C LEU A 170 -8.24 6.98 -9.55
N ALA A 171 -9.57 7.16 -9.54
CA ALA A 171 -10.22 8.12 -8.64
C ALA A 171 -9.99 7.78 -7.15
N ASN A 172 -10.01 6.49 -6.81
CA ASN A 172 -9.65 6.02 -5.46
C ASN A 172 -8.18 6.27 -5.14
N CYS A 173 -7.25 6.04 -6.08
CA CYS A 173 -5.84 6.39 -5.91
C CYS A 173 -5.66 7.89 -5.64
N PHE A 174 -6.36 8.75 -6.39
CA PHE A 174 -6.33 10.20 -6.18
C PHE A 174 -6.85 10.59 -4.79
N ASN A 175 -7.98 10.02 -4.38
CA ASN A 175 -8.53 10.25 -3.04
C ASN A 175 -7.55 9.82 -1.93
N MET A 176 -6.95 8.64 -2.05
CA MET A 176 -5.92 8.19 -1.10
C MET A 176 -4.66 9.06 -1.15
N GLY A 177 -4.28 9.58 -2.32
CA GLY A 177 -3.15 10.50 -2.47
C GLY A 177 -3.34 11.79 -1.66
N ILE A 178 -4.53 12.40 -1.71
CA ILE A 178 -4.83 13.59 -0.90
C ILE A 178 -4.80 13.26 0.60
N ARG A 179 -5.39 12.13 0.99
CA ARG A 179 -5.41 11.66 2.38
C ARG A 179 -4.00 11.42 2.93
N ILE A 180 -3.13 10.80 2.14
CA ILE A 180 -1.70 10.65 2.44
C ILE A 180 -1.03 12.01 2.60
N ALA A 181 -1.25 12.94 1.67
CA ALA A 181 -0.65 14.27 1.73
C ALA A 181 -1.05 15.03 3.00
N HIS A 182 -2.33 14.97 3.39
CA HIS A 182 -2.82 15.58 4.62
C HIS A 182 -2.19 14.95 5.87
N SER A 183 -2.10 13.61 5.91
CA SER A 183 -1.51 12.89 7.05
C SER A 183 0.01 13.13 7.15
N ILE A 184 0.71 13.17 6.01
CA ILE A 184 2.13 13.54 5.95
C ILE A 184 2.35 14.97 6.42
N HIS A 185 1.48 15.91 6.05
CA HIS A 185 1.55 17.29 6.51
C HIS A 185 1.42 17.36 8.04
N PHE A 186 0.46 16.64 8.63
CA PHE A 186 0.30 16.54 10.08
C PHE A 186 1.54 15.93 10.76
N ILE A 187 2.06 14.81 10.24
CA ILE A 187 3.28 14.15 10.77
C ILE A 187 4.47 15.10 10.72
N TYR A 188 4.65 15.80 9.60
CA TYR A 188 5.71 16.77 9.44
C TYR A 188 5.59 17.90 10.47
N ASP A 189 4.40 18.48 10.63
CA ASP A 189 4.16 19.55 11.59
C ASP A 189 4.33 19.11 13.04
N PHE A 190 3.99 17.86 13.36
CA PHE A 190 4.20 17.28 14.68
C PHE A 190 5.69 17.13 15.00
N PHE A 191 6.50 16.63 14.05
CA PHE A 191 7.93 16.38 14.27
C PHE A 191 8.86 17.54 13.91
N LYS A 192 8.39 18.65 13.31
CA LYS A 192 9.23 19.77 12.86
C LYS A 192 10.08 20.41 13.96
N GLU A 193 9.61 20.36 15.21
CA GLU A 193 10.31 20.89 16.37
C GLU A 193 11.20 19.84 17.08
N SER A 194 11.24 18.61 16.55
CA SER A 194 12.12 17.54 17.00
C SER A 194 13.28 17.34 16.02
N THR A 195 14.30 16.61 16.44
CA THR A 195 15.38 16.16 15.55
C THR A 195 15.00 14.92 14.72
N CYS A 196 13.86 14.29 15.00
CA CYS A 196 13.43 13.06 14.38
C CYS A 196 12.74 13.30 13.03
N ARG A 197 12.98 12.42 12.05
CA ARG A 197 12.40 12.51 10.70
C ARG A 197 11.81 11.16 10.27
N PRO A 198 10.66 10.73 10.82
CA PRO A 198 10.10 9.41 10.51
C PRO A 198 9.67 9.25 9.05
N LEU A 199 9.35 10.35 8.36
CA LEU A 199 9.00 10.33 6.93
C LEU A 199 10.16 9.86 6.03
N SER A 200 11.39 9.78 6.54
CA SER A 200 12.52 9.14 5.85
C SER A 200 12.22 7.68 5.46
N GLY A 201 11.32 7.01 6.19
CA GLY A 201 10.89 5.65 5.89
C GLY A 201 10.20 5.51 4.52
N LEU A 202 9.64 6.61 3.98
CA LEU A 202 9.03 6.63 2.65
C LEU A 202 10.06 6.72 1.51
N LEU A 203 11.35 6.89 1.84
CA LEU A 203 12.46 6.97 0.88
C LEU A 203 13.27 5.68 0.92
N PRO A 204 12.99 4.70 0.04
CA PRO A 204 13.78 3.49 -0.07
C PRO A 204 15.16 3.80 -0.65
N SER A 205 16.13 2.91 -0.41
CA SER A 205 17.48 3.05 -0.95
C SER A 205 17.46 3.12 -2.50
N PRO A 206 18.26 4.00 -3.14
CA PRO A 206 18.29 4.12 -4.60
C PRO A 206 18.64 2.81 -5.32
N LEU A 207 19.49 1.99 -4.71
CA LEU A 207 19.82 0.65 -5.21
C LEU A 207 18.59 -0.25 -5.25
N LEU A 208 17.77 -0.25 -4.19
CA LEU A 208 16.56 -1.08 -4.13
C LEU A 208 15.51 -0.62 -5.14
N LEU A 209 15.37 0.70 -5.33
CA LEU A 209 14.53 1.25 -6.40
C LEU A 209 15.00 0.80 -7.78
N LEU A 210 16.31 0.83 -8.04
CA LEU A 210 16.88 0.33 -9.30
C LEU A 210 16.55 -1.15 -9.51
N VAL A 211 16.67 -1.98 -8.48
CA VAL A 211 16.33 -3.41 -8.57
C VAL A 211 14.83 -3.62 -8.82
N TYR A 212 13.94 -2.82 -8.22
CA TYR A 212 12.51 -2.86 -8.54
C TYR A 212 12.22 -2.48 -10.00
N ILE A 213 12.87 -1.43 -10.51
CA ILE A 213 12.69 -1.01 -11.91
C ILE A 213 13.17 -2.10 -12.87
N ILE A 214 14.36 -2.66 -12.63
CA ILE A 214 14.93 -3.75 -13.45
C ILE A 214 14.04 -4.99 -13.38
N SER A 215 13.60 -5.39 -12.19
CA SER A 215 12.72 -6.55 -11.99
C SER A 215 11.37 -6.35 -12.67
N GLY A 216 10.80 -5.14 -12.58
CA GLY A 216 9.58 -4.76 -13.30
C GLY A 216 9.74 -4.85 -14.80
N ALA A 217 10.83 -4.30 -15.35
CA ALA A 217 11.10 -4.39 -16.78
C ALA A 217 11.26 -5.84 -17.26
N ILE A 218 12.01 -6.67 -16.52
CA ILE A 218 12.20 -8.09 -16.86
C ILE A 218 10.88 -8.86 -16.79
N THR A 219 10.06 -8.64 -15.76
CA THR A 219 8.80 -9.36 -15.59
C THR A 219 7.74 -8.94 -16.61
N VAL A 220 7.64 -7.65 -16.95
CA VAL A 220 6.77 -7.16 -18.04
C VAL A 220 7.24 -7.71 -19.39
N PHE A 221 8.55 -7.72 -19.66
CA PHE A 221 9.08 -8.35 -20.87
C PHE A 221 8.76 -9.85 -20.88
N SER A 222 8.93 -10.54 -19.76
CA SER A 222 8.57 -11.95 -19.64
C SER A 222 7.09 -12.20 -19.90
N GLU A 223 6.20 -11.33 -19.43
CA GLU A 223 4.75 -11.42 -19.67
C GLU A 223 4.46 -11.36 -21.18
N VAL A 224 4.97 -10.36 -21.89
CA VAL A 224 4.74 -10.18 -23.34
C VAL A 224 5.24 -11.36 -24.16
N PHE A 225 6.37 -11.96 -23.77
CA PHE A 225 6.98 -13.04 -24.54
C PHE A 225 6.44 -14.43 -24.19
N PHE A 226 6.08 -14.69 -22.93
CA PHE A 226 5.77 -16.04 -22.44
C PHE A 226 4.34 -16.24 -21.94
N CYS A 227 3.58 -15.18 -21.63
CA CYS A 227 2.18 -15.28 -21.21
C CYS A 227 1.20 -14.93 -22.36
N CYS A 228 0.00 -15.49 -22.45
CA CYS A 228 -0.53 -16.68 -21.75
C CYS A 228 -1.19 -17.73 -22.68
N ASP A 229 -1.08 -17.54 -24.00
CA ASP A 229 -1.67 -18.43 -25.02
C ASP A 229 -0.69 -19.49 -25.55
N LYS A 230 0.59 -19.42 -25.13
CA LYS A 230 1.68 -20.30 -25.61
C LYS A 230 1.81 -21.63 -24.84
N GLY A 231 0.77 -22.01 -24.10
CA GLY A 231 0.71 -23.25 -23.32
C GLY A 231 1.38 -23.21 -21.94
N TRP A 232 1.26 -24.30 -21.18
CA TRP A 232 1.71 -24.40 -19.78
C TRP A 232 3.22 -24.22 -19.58
N MET A 233 4.04 -24.66 -20.54
CA MET A 233 5.50 -24.52 -20.44
C MET A 233 5.95 -23.06 -20.45
N ALA A 234 5.33 -22.23 -21.30
CA ALA A 234 5.63 -20.80 -21.34
C ALA A 234 5.18 -20.09 -20.04
N ARG A 235 4.02 -20.48 -19.49
CA ARG A 235 3.56 -19.98 -18.18
C ARG A 235 4.54 -20.33 -17.06
N LEU A 236 5.07 -21.56 -17.04
CA LEU A 236 6.07 -21.98 -16.05
C LEU A 236 7.39 -21.19 -16.17
N ILE A 237 7.84 -20.88 -17.39
CA ILE A 237 9.00 -20.00 -17.61
C ILE A 237 8.72 -18.61 -17.05
N HIS A 238 7.55 -18.03 -17.33
CA HIS A 238 7.17 -16.72 -16.81
C HIS A 238 7.12 -16.69 -15.27
N ILE A 239 6.56 -17.72 -14.64
CA ILE A 239 6.57 -17.88 -13.18
C ILE A 239 8.00 -17.96 -12.63
N SER A 240 8.86 -18.74 -13.30
CA SER A 240 10.26 -18.93 -12.88
C SER A 240 11.06 -17.62 -12.93
N VAL A 241 10.88 -16.82 -13.98
CA VAL A 241 11.50 -15.49 -14.10
C VAL A 241 11.03 -14.59 -12.95
N GLY A 242 9.74 -14.60 -12.64
CA GLY A 242 9.18 -13.83 -11.53
C GLY A 242 9.74 -14.25 -10.18
N ALA A 243 9.82 -15.55 -9.92
CA ALA A 243 10.37 -16.08 -8.68
C ALA A 243 11.84 -15.67 -8.49
N LEU A 244 12.65 -15.71 -9.56
CA LEU A 244 14.04 -15.26 -9.54
C LEU A 244 14.16 -13.76 -9.29
N CYS A 245 13.38 -12.93 -9.99
CA CYS A 245 13.35 -11.49 -9.77
C CYS A 245 12.88 -11.14 -8.35
N LEU A 246 11.84 -11.81 -7.86
CA LEU A 246 11.32 -11.62 -6.50
C LEU A 246 12.38 -12.00 -5.45
N ALA A 247 13.04 -13.15 -5.61
CA ALA A 247 14.13 -13.56 -4.74
C ALA A 247 15.27 -12.53 -4.74
N ALA A 248 15.67 -12.02 -5.91
CA ALA A 248 16.69 -10.98 -6.02
C ALA A 248 16.27 -9.67 -5.33
N THR A 249 14.99 -9.25 -5.47
CA THR A 249 14.46 -8.06 -4.77
C THR A 249 14.47 -8.24 -3.26
N ILE A 250 14.08 -9.43 -2.77
CA ILE A 250 14.03 -9.75 -1.35
C ILE A 250 15.45 -9.79 -0.77
N VAL A 251 16.40 -10.44 -1.45
CA VAL A 251 17.81 -10.46 -1.03
C VAL A 251 18.39 -9.05 -1.00
N THR A 252 18.15 -8.24 -2.03
CA THR A 252 18.61 -6.84 -2.05
C THR A 252 18.00 -6.04 -0.90
N MET A 253 16.70 -6.21 -0.64
CA MET A 253 16.00 -5.58 0.48
C MET A 253 16.65 -5.97 1.82
N PHE A 254 17.00 -7.24 2.01
CA PHE A 254 17.72 -7.70 3.20
C PHE A 254 19.17 -7.20 3.26
N CYS A 255 19.83 -6.91 2.14
CA CYS A 255 21.18 -6.38 2.15
C CYS A 255 21.22 -4.86 2.40
N THR A 256 20.27 -4.10 1.85
CA THR A 256 20.26 -2.64 1.93
C THR A 256 19.56 -2.12 3.18
N GLU A 257 18.51 -2.81 3.64
CA GLU A 257 17.64 -2.33 4.72
C GLU A 257 17.94 -2.99 6.07
N THR A 258 19.20 -2.90 6.51
CA THR A 258 19.69 -3.46 7.78
C THR A 258 18.91 -2.98 9.01
N LYS A 259 18.40 -1.73 9.00
CA LYS A 259 17.54 -1.18 10.06
C LYS A 259 16.20 -1.92 10.18
N LEU A 260 15.57 -2.25 9.05
CA LEU A 260 14.30 -2.97 9.01
C LEU A 260 14.48 -4.39 9.58
N ILE A 261 15.60 -5.02 9.26
CA ILE A 261 15.95 -6.35 9.75
C ILE A 261 16.14 -6.34 11.26
N GLY A 262 16.86 -5.34 11.80
CA GLY A 262 17.03 -5.19 13.24
C GLY A 262 15.70 -5.14 13.98
N PHE A 263 14.71 -4.42 13.42
CA PHE A 263 13.36 -4.30 13.98
C PHE A 263 12.55 -5.59 13.87
N VAL A 264 12.50 -6.21 12.69
CA VAL A 264 11.80 -7.50 12.50
C VAL A 264 12.41 -8.56 13.42
N ARG A 265 13.75 -8.59 13.51
CA ARG A 265 14.50 -9.51 14.36
C ARG A 265 14.19 -9.28 15.85
N SER A 266 14.18 -8.03 16.32
CA SER A 266 13.91 -7.73 17.74
C SER A 266 12.46 -8.08 18.11
N GLN A 267 11.49 -7.84 17.23
CA GLN A 267 10.08 -8.09 17.51
C GLN A 267 9.70 -9.57 17.41
N PHE A 268 10.21 -10.30 16.40
CA PHE A 268 9.93 -11.74 16.23
C PHE A 268 10.76 -12.65 17.14
N LEU A 269 12.05 -12.37 17.39
CA LEU A 269 12.87 -13.24 18.28
C LEU A 269 12.63 -12.98 19.77
N SER A 270 12.28 -11.76 20.17
CA SER A 270 11.91 -11.48 21.57
C SER A 270 10.65 -12.25 21.98
N GLN A 271 9.67 -12.40 21.08
CA GLN A 271 8.49 -13.23 21.32
C GLN A 271 8.81 -14.73 21.42
N TYR A 272 9.82 -15.22 20.70
CA TYR A 272 10.23 -16.63 20.79
C TYR A 272 10.98 -16.93 22.10
N MET A 273 11.80 -15.99 22.59
CA MET A 273 12.49 -16.13 23.88
C MET A 273 11.55 -15.97 25.09
N LYS A 274 10.49 -15.15 24.99
CA LYS A 274 9.49 -15.01 26.07
C LYS A 274 8.50 -16.19 26.19
N LYS A 275 8.40 -17.06 25.17
CA LYS A 275 7.59 -18.28 25.22
C LYS A 275 8.38 -19.52 25.68
N GLY A 276 9.69 -19.38 25.92
CA GLY A 276 10.58 -20.46 26.36
C GLY A 276 11.03 -20.39 27.82
N THR A 277 10.45 -19.49 28.62
CA THR A 277 10.64 -19.34 30.07
C THR A 277 9.28 -19.35 30.76
#